data_AF-A0A1S1KGW5-F1
#
_entry.id   AF-A0A1S1KGW5-F1
#
_cell.length_a   1.000
_cell.length_b   1.000
_cell.length_c   1.000
_cell.angle_alpha   90.00
_cell.angle_beta   90.00
_cell.angle_gamma   90.00
#
_symmetry.space_group_name_H-M   'P 1'
#
loop_
_entity.id
_entity.type
_entity.pdbx_description
1 polymer ?
#
loop_
_entity_poly.entity_id
_entity_poly.type
_entity_poly.pdbx_seq_one_letter_code
_entity_poly.pdbx_strand_id
1 'polypeptide(L)'
;MTVLACTVRPWAKLPFERALRGIVTAGYDAVALPVHGVTALITADTTVARARKVAAVIDDHGLDLVILSHAADLSRDDAAALSTLRRQLDHCARLGVSTLVDMGCPELTDGDRYLRLMAAAAPYAADHGITIAVKPHGGLTRTAADTLTVVERVGHESFRACWDPGNLVHYGGEPPGRGLADLAPYIAAVGARDHPPRSGHRVVAGGMPPPITPGDGIVDFVELYRTLGAHGFTGPSAVESVTKLGTGAELDSEAARARQNLQDAVAGRIPQRCAPAIPTRQSCSLVARAAGEDPIGTARNFDRYLMLELPLPWPPGMGTPVWETARTPAPLRAALRAATRRTEERGLTMKTFAAAPDPQYSVAGLMRIILFDRTGSAAAEFARQEYHVPLSGAPHLIDALFPEDAAGEISAPAEFEPHRVQDTHRDLVVCTHAAVDACCGTYGYPLYRQLRDAHGGTGVARVWRCSSFGGHRFAPTLIDFPEGRWWGNLTPDRLAQLVDRTGHPTDLMDLYRGWSYLSHPVEQVLERELFRHYGWGWRHHQLVVTPTSGQCYDIAVHDPRTGTTRHHTADVHALTPREVLVGCDRTVGEAPAYAARLVCG
;
A
#
# COMPACT_ATOMS: atom_id res chain seq x y z
N MET A 1 11.93 28.31 19.49
CA MET A 1 12.28 26.92 19.89
C MET A 1 11.88 26.01 18.75
N THR A 2 12.64 24.94 18.48
CA THR A 2 12.28 23.93 17.47
C THR A 2 10.93 23.32 17.77
N VAL A 3 10.04 23.27 16.77
CA VAL A 3 8.72 22.65 16.91
C VAL A 3 8.88 21.14 16.72
N LEU A 4 8.62 20.35 17.77
CA LEU A 4 8.59 18.90 17.66
C LEU A 4 7.18 18.46 17.24
N ALA A 5 7.09 17.78 16.11
CA ALA A 5 5.85 17.27 15.57
C ALA A 5 5.90 15.75 15.42
N CYS A 6 4.75 15.14 15.16
CA CYS A 6 4.67 13.75 14.75
C CYS A 6 3.93 13.65 13.41
N THR A 7 4.40 12.81 12.51
CA THR A 7 3.60 12.45 11.34
C THR A 7 2.50 11.47 11.74
N VAL A 8 1.46 11.35 10.93
CA VAL A 8 0.46 10.26 11.08
C VAL A 8 0.99 8.87 10.67
N ARG A 9 2.23 8.79 10.16
CA ARG A 9 2.81 7.58 9.56
C ARG A 9 3.00 6.40 10.53
N PRO A 10 3.34 6.58 11.83
CA PRO A 10 3.38 5.47 12.78
C PRO A 10 2.06 4.68 12.86
N TRP A 11 0.93 5.35 12.63
CA TRP A 11 -0.41 4.77 12.64
C TRP A 11 -1.01 4.62 11.23
N ALA A 12 -0.20 4.48 10.18
CA ALA A 12 -0.63 4.46 8.77
C ALA A 12 -1.71 3.42 8.40
N LYS A 13 -1.94 2.41 9.24
CA LYS A 13 -2.96 1.36 9.05
C LYS A 13 -4.16 1.48 9.98
N LEU A 14 -4.23 2.56 10.76
CA LEU A 14 -5.37 2.94 11.61
C LEU A 14 -6.10 4.14 11.01
N PRO A 15 -7.36 4.39 11.41
CA PRO A 15 -8.10 5.57 10.99
C PRO A 15 -7.37 6.87 11.36
N PHE A 16 -7.59 7.91 10.55
CA PHE A 16 -6.95 9.21 10.73
C PHE A 16 -7.16 9.79 12.14
N GLU A 17 -8.39 9.80 12.65
CA GLU A 17 -8.69 10.29 14.01
C GLU A 17 -8.01 9.45 15.10
N ARG A 18 -7.85 8.13 14.90
CA ARG A 18 -7.10 7.28 15.82
C ARG A 18 -5.61 7.63 15.82
N ALA A 19 -5.05 7.98 14.66
CA ALA A 19 -3.68 8.49 14.56
C ALA A 19 -3.54 9.81 15.32
N LEU A 20 -4.46 10.77 15.14
CA LEU A 20 -4.44 12.06 15.88
C LEU A 20 -4.52 11.85 17.40
N ARG A 21 -5.42 10.98 17.88
CA ARG A 21 -5.46 10.61 19.31
C ARG A 21 -4.14 10.02 19.81
N GLY A 22 -3.46 9.21 19.00
CA GLY A 22 -2.14 8.66 19.33
C GLY A 22 -1.07 9.76 19.46
N ILE A 23 -1.09 10.73 18.54
CA ILE A 23 -0.19 11.90 18.56
C ILE A 23 -0.39 12.74 19.83
N VAL A 24 -1.65 13.04 20.18
CA VAL A 24 -2.01 13.77 21.42
C VAL A 24 -1.61 12.97 22.65
N THR A 25 -1.91 11.67 22.69
CA THR A 25 -1.55 10.77 23.81
C THR A 25 -0.04 10.70 24.01
N ALA A 26 0.74 10.77 22.92
CA ALA A 26 2.19 10.85 22.96
C ALA A 26 2.73 12.23 23.39
N GLY A 27 1.86 13.22 23.59
CA GLY A 27 2.18 14.54 24.11
C GLY A 27 2.60 15.56 23.05
N TYR A 28 2.40 15.29 21.76
CA TYR A 28 2.68 16.27 20.72
C TYR A 28 1.55 17.28 20.59
N ASP A 29 1.93 18.53 20.29
CA ASP A 29 0.99 19.62 20.01
C ASP A 29 0.95 19.96 18.50
N ALA A 30 1.74 19.27 17.68
CA ALA A 30 1.87 19.52 16.24
C ALA A 30 1.89 18.23 15.40
N VAL A 31 1.28 18.29 14.22
CA VAL A 31 1.14 17.18 13.28
C VAL A 31 1.68 17.52 11.89
N ALA A 32 2.23 16.50 11.24
CA ALA A 32 2.67 16.55 9.84
C ALA A 32 1.90 15.53 8.99
N LEU A 33 1.50 15.93 7.78
CA LEU A 33 0.78 15.06 6.84
C LEU A 33 1.69 14.65 5.66
N PRO A 34 2.25 13.43 5.67
CA PRO A 34 3.06 12.93 4.57
C PRO A 34 2.19 12.45 3.40
N VAL A 35 2.79 12.35 2.21
CA VAL A 35 2.17 11.77 1.00
C VAL A 35 2.67 10.35 0.66
N HIS A 36 3.77 9.90 1.29
CA HIS A 36 4.32 8.55 1.11
C HIS A 36 4.16 7.67 2.35
N GLY A 37 3.85 6.39 2.13
CA GLY A 37 3.72 5.38 3.18
C GLY A 37 2.43 5.49 4.02
N VAL A 38 1.51 6.37 3.62
CA VAL A 38 0.19 6.60 4.23
C VAL A 38 -0.84 6.82 3.12
N THR A 39 -2.13 6.73 3.44
CA THR A 39 -3.17 7.33 2.59
C THR A 39 -3.07 8.84 2.67
N ALA A 40 -2.71 9.50 1.57
CA ALA A 40 -2.57 10.96 1.52
C ALA A 40 -3.93 11.63 1.77
N LEU A 41 -3.98 12.55 2.75
CA LEU A 41 -5.22 13.22 3.16
C LEU A 41 -5.46 14.54 2.43
N ILE A 42 -4.37 15.24 2.07
CA ILE A 42 -4.38 16.51 1.35
C ILE A 42 -3.35 16.43 0.23
N THR A 43 -3.84 16.42 -1.00
CA THR A 43 -3.10 16.46 -2.26
C THR A 43 -3.56 17.64 -3.10
N ALA A 44 -2.87 17.91 -4.21
CA ALA A 44 -3.21 19.01 -5.13
C ALA A 44 -4.61 18.91 -5.75
N ASP A 45 -5.23 17.74 -5.72
CA ASP A 45 -6.57 17.48 -6.26
C ASP A 45 -7.63 17.40 -5.16
N THR A 46 -7.24 17.57 -3.89
CA THR A 46 -8.17 17.63 -2.78
C THR A 46 -9.01 18.89 -2.87
N THR A 47 -10.34 18.75 -2.80
CA THR A 47 -11.21 19.94 -2.82
C THR A 47 -10.96 20.84 -1.62
N VAL A 48 -11.14 22.15 -1.78
CA VAL A 48 -10.97 23.13 -0.69
C VAL A 48 -11.83 22.76 0.53
N ALA A 49 -13.07 22.32 0.32
CA ALA A 49 -13.97 21.89 1.39
C ALA A 49 -13.43 20.66 2.14
N ARG A 50 -12.88 19.68 1.41
CA ARG A 50 -12.27 18.49 2.03
C ARG A 50 -11.01 18.85 2.81
N ALA A 51 -10.13 19.68 2.27
CA ALA A 51 -8.93 20.14 2.95
C ALA A 51 -9.26 20.87 4.26
N ARG A 52 -10.25 21.78 4.24
CA ARG A 52 -10.76 22.45 5.46
C ARG A 52 -11.36 21.48 6.47
N LYS A 53 -12.07 20.46 6.02
CA LYS A 53 -12.60 19.41 6.92
C LYS A 53 -11.48 18.61 7.57
N VAL A 54 -10.42 18.28 6.84
CA VAL A 54 -9.25 17.60 7.43
C VAL A 54 -8.58 18.49 8.47
N ALA A 55 -8.38 19.78 8.18
CA ALA A 55 -7.81 20.74 9.13
C ALA A 55 -8.69 20.91 10.38
N ALA A 56 -10.01 21.07 10.23
CA ALA A 56 -10.92 21.16 11.37
C ALA A 56 -10.85 19.93 12.29
N VAL A 57 -10.73 18.72 11.71
CA VAL A 57 -10.55 17.50 12.52
C VAL A 57 -9.21 17.51 13.28
N ILE A 58 -8.16 18.10 12.71
CA ILE A 58 -6.87 18.27 13.39
C ILE A 58 -7.01 19.30 14.53
N ASP A 59 -7.65 20.43 14.27
CA ASP A 59 -7.87 21.51 15.24
C ASP A 59 -8.75 21.03 16.41
N ASP A 60 -9.77 20.21 16.15
CA ASP A 60 -10.63 19.59 17.17
C ASP A 60 -9.85 18.67 18.13
N HIS A 61 -8.68 18.18 17.71
CA HIS A 61 -7.75 17.43 18.57
C HIS A 61 -6.70 18.33 19.26
N GLY A 62 -6.74 19.64 19.03
CA GLY A 62 -5.81 20.61 19.62
C GLY A 62 -4.39 20.52 19.04
N LEU A 63 -4.25 20.11 17.78
CA LEU A 63 -2.96 19.95 17.11
C LEU A 63 -2.74 21.05 16.07
N ASP A 64 -1.51 21.58 15.98
CA ASP A 64 -1.10 22.48 14.92
C ASP A 64 -0.66 21.69 13.67
N LEU A 65 -1.25 21.96 12.51
CA LEU A 65 -0.77 21.40 11.25
C LEU A 65 0.46 22.19 10.76
N VAL A 66 1.65 21.59 10.85
CA VAL A 66 2.93 22.31 10.59
C VAL A 66 3.64 21.91 9.31
N ILE A 67 3.32 20.75 8.73
CA ILE A 67 3.91 20.27 7.48
C ILE A 67 2.82 19.64 6.60
N LEU A 68 2.75 20.09 5.35
CA LEU A 68 2.21 19.29 4.24
C LEU A 68 3.36 18.72 3.42
N SER A 69 3.09 17.67 2.65
CA SER A 69 4.08 17.08 1.76
C SER A 69 3.65 17.11 0.30
N HIS A 70 4.62 16.99 -0.60
CA HIS A 70 4.41 16.95 -2.04
C HIS A 70 5.34 15.91 -2.69
N ALA A 71 4.86 15.23 -3.73
CA ALA A 71 5.69 14.45 -4.64
C ALA A 71 5.44 14.98 -6.05
N ALA A 72 6.50 15.37 -6.76
CA ALA A 72 6.39 15.96 -8.09
C ALA A 72 5.82 14.94 -9.10
N ASP A 73 4.70 15.27 -9.74
CA ASP A 73 4.16 14.52 -10.88
C ASP A 73 4.77 15.05 -12.17
N LEU A 74 5.78 14.34 -12.67
CA LEU A 74 6.45 14.61 -13.93
C LEU A 74 5.95 13.68 -15.06
N SER A 75 4.79 13.04 -14.90
CA SER A 75 4.21 12.22 -15.98
C SER A 75 3.48 13.05 -17.05
N ARG A 76 3.05 14.27 -16.70
CA ARG A 76 2.38 15.25 -17.59
C ARG A 76 3.35 16.34 -18.02
N ASP A 77 2.94 17.32 -18.83
CA ASP A 77 3.79 18.43 -19.28
C ASP A 77 4.19 19.44 -18.17
N ASP A 78 5.12 20.36 -18.47
CA ASP A 78 5.69 21.30 -17.48
C ASP A 78 4.64 22.26 -16.89
N ALA A 79 3.66 22.67 -17.70
CA ALA A 79 2.60 23.57 -17.26
C ALA A 79 1.63 22.87 -16.30
N ALA A 80 1.27 21.62 -16.59
CA ALA A 80 0.46 20.78 -15.73
C ALA A 80 1.16 20.49 -14.39
N ALA A 81 2.45 20.13 -14.43
CA ALA A 81 3.24 19.89 -13.21
C ALA A 81 3.31 21.14 -12.32
N LEU A 82 3.58 22.31 -12.91
CA LEU A 82 3.62 23.58 -12.17
C LEU A 82 2.25 23.96 -11.60
N SER A 83 1.18 23.78 -12.37
CA SER A 83 -0.20 24.02 -11.90
C SER A 83 -0.54 23.13 -10.70
N THR A 84 -0.17 21.85 -10.73
CA THR A 84 -0.37 20.91 -9.63
C THR A 84 0.40 21.31 -8.38
N LEU A 85 1.68 21.68 -8.49
CA LEU A 85 2.46 22.17 -7.35
C LEU A 85 1.88 23.47 -6.76
N ARG A 86 1.44 24.42 -7.60
CA ARG A 86 0.77 25.64 -7.12
C ARG A 86 -0.49 25.35 -6.33
N ARG A 87 -1.34 24.41 -6.77
CA ARG A 87 -2.53 24.00 -5.99
C ARG A 87 -2.15 23.38 -4.63
N GLN A 88 -1.04 22.66 -4.54
CA GLN A 88 -0.54 22.17 -3.26
C GLN A 88 -0.06 23.32 -2.35
N LEU A 89 0.63 24.32 -2.91
CA LEU A 89 1.04 25.53 -2.18
C LEU A 89 -0.18 26.36 -1.75
N ASP A 90 -1.23 26.44 -2.55
CA ASP A 90 -2.50 27.05 -2.17
C ASP A 90 -3.13 26.36 -0.95
N HIS A 91 -3.01 25.03 -0.84
CA HIS A 91 -3.44 24.31 0.36
C HIS A 91 -2.60 24.69 1.58
N CYS A 92 -1.27 24.80 1.45
CA CYS A 92 -0.41 25.28 2.53
C CYS A 92 -0.84 26.68 3.00
N ALA A 93 -0.93 27.65 2.08
CA ALA A 93 -1.29 29.04 2.39
C ALA A 93 -2.67 29.13 3.07
N ARG A 94 -3.66 28.42 2.54
CA ARG A 94 -5.03 28.42 3.07
C ARG A 94 -5.16 27.83 4.45
N LEU A 95 -4.31 26.86 4.78
CA LEU A 95 -4.33 26.14 6.05
C LEU A 95 -3.29 26.68 7.05
N GLY A 96 -2.60 27.79 6.72
CA GLY A 96 -1.58 28.39 7.59
C GLY A 96 -0.30 27.58 7.73
N VAL A 97 -0.01 26.68 6.80
CA VAL A 97 1.17 25.81 6.84
C VAL A 97 2.33 26.47 6.11
N SER A 98 3.41 26.81 6.83
CA SER A 98 4.57 27.51 6.27
C SER A 98 5.63 26.58 5.64
N THR A 99 5.48 25.26 5.76
CA THR A 99 6.47 24.28 5.29
C THR A 99 5.83 23.19 4.44
N LEU A 100 6.30 23.09 3.19
CA LEU A 100 5.97 21.99 2.29
C LEU A 100 7.20 21.09 2.12
N VAL A 101 7.14 19.83 2.58
CA VAL A 101 8.23 18.87 2.38
C VAL A 101 8.07 18.19 1.02
N ASP A 102 9.04 18.39 0.12
CA ASP A 102 9.07 17.77 -1.21
C ASP A 102 9.89 16.48 -1.22
N MET A 103 9.39 15.47 -1.94
CA MET A 103 9.94 14.11 -1.97
C MET A 103 11.05 13.93 -3.02
N GLY A 104 11.59 14.99 -3.60
CA GLY A 104 12.70 14.93 -4.55
C GLY A 104 12.33 14.28 -5.89
N CYS A 105 13.36 13.95 -6.68
CA CYS A 105 13.22 13.33 -8.00
C CYS A 105 13.97 11.99 -8.04
N PRO A 106 13.30 10.84 -7.91
CA PRO A 106 13.94 9.53 -7.86
C PRO A 106 14.50 9.07 -9.23
N GLU A 107 13.88 9.51 -10.33
CA GLU A 107 14.31 9.17 -11.70
C GLU A 107 15.27 10.24 -12.22
N LEU A 108 16.51 9.86 -12.54
CA LEU A 108 17.54 10.81 -13.00
C LEU A 108 17.20 11.43 -14.37
N THR A 109 16.44 10.72 -15.19
CA THR A 109 16.03 11.19 -16.53
C THR A 109 15.14 12.43 -16.48
N ASP A 110 14.43 12.64 -15.37
CA ASP A 110 13.53 13.78 -15.18
C ASP A 110 14.22 14.96 -14.48
N GLY A 111 15.53 14.89 -14.25
CA GLY A 111 16.22 15.78 -13.34
C GLY A 111 16.20 17.26 -13.73
N ASP A 112 16.50 17.60 -14.98
CA ASP A 112 16.46 18.99 -15.44
C ASP A 112 15.03 19.55 -15.43
N ARG A 113 14.04 18.67 -15.63
CA ARG A 113 12.62 19.02 -15.61
C ARG A 113 12.15 19.34 -14.20
N TYR A 114 12.56 18.53 -13.24
CA TYR A 114 12.33 18.77 -11.81
C TYR A 114 12.95 20.11 -11.37
N LEU A 115 14.18 20.41 -11.78
CA LEU A 115 14.84 21.66 -11.42
C LEU A 115 14.13 22.89 -11.99
N ARG A 116 13.67 22.83 -13.25
CA ARG A 116 12.85 23.90 -13.84
C ARG A 116 11.53 24.08 -13.10
N LEU A 117 10.86 22.99 -12.72
CA LEU A 117 9.63 23.02 -11.94
C LEU A 117 9.84 23.75 -10.60
N MET A 118 10.86 23.35 -9.84
CA MET A 118 11.14 23.95 -8.52
C MET A 118 11.56 25.41 -8.64
N ALA A 119 12.39 25.76 -9.62
CA ALA A 119 12.75 27.15 -9.89
C ALA A 119 11.53 28.03 -10.27
N ALA A 120 10.57 27.48 -11.02
CA ALA A 120 9.34 28.19 -11.38
C ALA A 120 8.33 28.29 -10.23
N ALA A 121 8.35 27.36 -9.29
CA ALA A 121 7.43 27.33 -8.14
C ALA A 121 7.95 28.14 -6.94
N ALA A 122 9.26 28.24 -6.74
CA ALA A 122 9.84 28.86 -5.56
C ALA A 122 9.45 30.34 -5.34
N PRO A 123 9.33 31.21 -6.37
CA PRO A 123 8.83 32.57 -6.19
C PRO A 123 7.37 32.60 -5.71
N TYR A 124 6.54 31.72 -6.26
CA TYR A 124 5.14 31.61 -5.84
C TYR A 124 5.03 31.13 -4.39
N ALA A 125 5.88 30.19 -3.95
CA ALA A 125 5.94 29.78 -2.55
C ALA A 125 6.33 30.96 -1.64
N ALA A 126 7.29 31.78 -2.06
CA ALA A 126 7.72 32.96 -1.32
C ALA A 126 6.61 34.01 -1.16
N ASP A 127 5.87 34.30 -2.23
CA ASP A 127 4.72 35.22 -2.21
C ASP A 127 3.62 34.79 -1.20
N HIS A 128 3.60 33.50 -0.84
CA HIS A 128 2.65 32.92 0.10
C HIS A 128 3.27 32.60 1.47
N GLY A 129 4.53 32.98 1.71
CA GLY A 129 5.23 32.71 2.97
C GLY A 129 5.52 31.23 3.23
N ILE A 130 5.66 30.43 2.16
CA ILE A 130 5.89 28.98 2.24
C ILE A 130 7.33 28.66 1.87
N THR A 131 7.99 27.82 2.66
CA THR A 131 9.25 27.18 2.31
C THR A 131 9.01 25.79 1.75
N ILE A 132 9.49 25.52 0.54
CA ILE A 132 9.58 24.18 -0.04
C ILE A 132 10.90 23.55 0.46
N ALA A 133 10.80 22.50 1.25
CA ALA A 133 11.95 21.79 1.82
C ALA A 133 12.13 20.43 1.12
N VAL A 134 13.06 20.34 0.17
CA VAL A 134 13.35 19.08 -0.53
C VAL A 134 14.09 18.12 0.38
N LYS A 135 13.59 16.89 0.50
CA LYS A 135 14.24 15.85 1.30
C LYS A 135 14.99 14.84 0.44
N PRO A 136 16.04 14.19 0.98
CA PRO A 136 16.68 13.09 0.31
C PRO A 136 15.68 11.97 0.00
N HIS A 137 15.59 11.53 -1.25
CA HIS A 137 14.67 10.44 -1.63
C HIS A 137 15.17 9.60 -2.83
N GLY A 138 16.49 9.52 -2.99
CA GLY A 138 17.12 8.85 -4.14
C GLY A 138 17.22 9.77 -5.35
N GLY A 139 17.62 9.20 -6.50
CA GLY A 139 17.82 9.95 -7.74
C GLY A 139 18.67 11.21 -7.55
N LEU A 140 18.11 12.38 -7.87
CA LEU A 140 18.79 13.68 -7.75
C LEU A 140 19.09 14.12 -6.32
N THR A 141 18.45 13.52 -5.32
CA THR A 141 18.55 13.90 -3.90
C THR A 141 19.01 12.70 -3.08
N ARG A 142 19.94 11.91 -3.62
CA ARG A 142 20.35 10.64 -3.02
C ARG A 142 21.20 10.81 -1.75
N THR A 143 22.06 11.83 -1.72
CA THR A 143 22.97 12.15 -0.60
C THR A 143 22.77 13.58 -0.11
N ALA A 144 23.42 13.97 1.00
CA ALA A 144 23.39 15.34 1.49
C ALA A 144 24.03 16.32 0.48
N ALA A 145 25.12 15.90 -0.17
CA ALA A 145 25.79 16.69 -1.20
C ALA A 145 24.95 16.83 -2.48
N ASP A 146 24.27 15.75 -2.90
CA ASP A 146 23.35 15.80 -4.04
C ASP A 146 22.18 16.77 -3.74
N THR A 147 21.66 16.72 -2.51
CA THR A 147 20.59 17.61 -2.05
C THR A 147 21.04 19.07 -2.02
N LEU A 148 22.25 19.35 -1.53
CA LEU A 148 22.84 20.69 -1.56
C LEU A 148 22.95 21.21 -3.00
N THR A 149 23.44 20.38 -3.92
CA THR A 149 23.56 20.72 -5.34
C THR A 149 22.20 21.11 -5.93
N VAL A 150 21.13 20.39 -5.57
CA VAL A 150 19.76 20.72 -6.02
C VAL A 150 19.30 22.05 -5.45
N VAL A 151 19.52 22.30 -4.15
CA VAL A 151 19.18 23.59 -3.50
C VAL A 151 19.91 24.76 -4.15
N GLU A 152 21.21 24.63 -4.41
CA GLU A 152 22.02 25.66 -5.07
C GLU A 152 21.60 25.90 -6.52
N ARG A 153 21.27 24.84 -7.27
CA ARG A 153 20.81 24.97 -8.67
C ARG A 153 19.45 25.63 -8.79
N VAL A 154 18.54 25.42 -7.83
CA VAL A 154 17.26 26.16 -7.79
C VAL A 154 17.49 27.60 -7.35
N GLY A 155 18.40 27.83 -6.39
CA GLY A 155 18.95 29.15 -6.09
C GLY A 155 17.95 30.16 -5.53
N HIS A 156 16.94 29.70 -4.77
CA HIS A 156 15.87 30.56 -4.24
C HIS A 156 15.70 30.40 -2.73
N GLU A 157 15.46 31.48 -1.99
CA GLU A 157 15.42 31.46 -0.51
C GLU A 157 14.27 30.63 0.08
N SER A 158 13.16 30.52 -0.64
CA SER A 158 11.99 29.69 -0.30
C SER A 158 12.12 28.23 -0.78
N PHE A 159 13.26 27.84 -1.37
CA PHE A 159 13.58 26.45 -1.67
C PHE A 159 14.80 26.02 -0.85
N ARG A 160 14.55 25.14 0.12
CA ARG A 160 15.47 24.75 1.20
C ARG A 160 15.55 23.22 1.28
N ALA A 161 16.35 22.71 2.21
CA ALA A 161 16.49 21.28 2.46
C ALA A 161 15.63 20.81 3.64
N CYS A 162 15.20 19.56 3.59
CA CYS A 162 14.68 18.80 4.71
C CYS A 162 15.69 17.69 5.07
N TRP A 163 16.13 17.64 6.32
CA TRP A 163 17.06 16.62 6.77
C TRP A 163 16.32 15.34 7.14
N ASP A 164 16.58 14.26 6.42
CA ASP A 164 16.05 12.92 6.70
C ASP A 164 17.23 11.93 6.76
N PRO A 165 17.80 11.69 7.95
CA PRO A 165 18.95 10.81 8.11
C PRO A 165 18.62 9.38 7.71
N GLY A 166 17.35 8.99 7.84
CA GLY A 166 16.90 7.67 7.43
C GLY A 166 16.95 7.44 5.92
N ASN A 167 16.53 8.45 5.14
CA ASN A 167 16.61 8.39 3.69
C ASN A 167 18.04 8.51 3.17
N LEU A 168 18.91 9.29 3.82
CA LEU A 168 20.35 9.35 3.48
C LEU A 168 21.03 7.99 3.61
N VAL A 169 20.73 7.25 4.68
CA VAL A 169 21.27 5.88 4.85
C VAL A 169 20.63 4.92 3.85
N HIS A 170 19.34 5.05 3.57
CA HIS A 170 18.61 4.15 2.66
C HIS A 170 19.03 4.29 1.20
N TYR A 171 19.07 5.51 0.67
CA TYR A 171 19.35 5.77 -0.74
C TYR A 171 20.83 6.04 -1.01
N GLY A 172 21.51 6.76 -0.12
CA GLY A 172 22.92 7.11 -0.25
C GLY A 172 23.88 6.05 0.27
N GLY A 173 23.43 5.21 1.21
CA GLY A 173 24.29 4.27 1.93
C GLY A 173 25.26 4.96 2.90
N GLU A 174 25.06 6.26 3.16
CA GLU A 174 25.97 7.10 3.94
C GLU A 174 25.74 6.96 5.45
N PRO A 175 26.75 7.23 6.30
CA PRO A 175 26.54 7.43 7.73
C PRO A 175 25.53 8.56 7.99
N PRO A 176 24.67 8.46 9.02
CA PRO A 176 23.57 9.39 9.24
C PRO A 176 23.94 10.88 9.35
N GLY A 177 25.14 11.21 9.83
CA GLY A 177 25.61 12.59 9.99
C GLY A 177 26.44 13.14 8.81
N ARG A 178 26.67 12.35 7.76
CA ARG A 178 27.56 12.76 6.66
C ARG A 178 26.97 13.96 5.90
N GLY A 179 27.77 15.02 5.77
CA GLY A 179 27.38 16.25 5.07
C GLY A 179 26.42 17.16 5.86
N LEU A 180 26.16 16.87 7.14
CA LEU A 180 25.26 17.68 7.97
C LEU A 180 25.74 19.13 8.08
N ALA A 181 27.03 19.35 8.38
CA ALA A 181 27.58 20.68 8.57
C ALA A 181 27.43 21.56 7.31
N ASP A 182 27.65 20.98 6.13
CA ASP A 182 27.55 21.68 4.85
C ASP A 182 26.09 22.04 4.50
N LEU A 183 25.15 21.14 4.80
CA LEU A 183 23.73 21.34 4.48
C LEU A 183 22.97 22.15 5.54
N ALA A 184 23.48 22.21 6.78
CA ALA A 184 22.83 22.88 7.92
C ALA A 184 22.32 24.31 7.66
N PRO A 185 23.04 25.20 6.95
CA PRO A 185 22.55 26.54 6.63
C PRO A 185 21.27 26.57 5.76
N TYR A 186 20.95 25.44 5.11
CA TYR A 186 19.82 25.32 4.19
C TYR A 186 18.68 24.48 4.76
N ILE A 187 18.83 23.87 5.94
CA ILE A 187 17.82 22.99 6.50
C ILE A 187 16.65 23.81 7.07
N ALA A 188 15.44 23.58 6.55
CA ALA A 188 14.20 24.22 6.99
C ALA A 188 13.23 23.25 7.69
N ALA A 189 13.45 21.94 7.58
CA ALA A 189 12.66 20.91 8.26
C ALA A 189 13.50 19.67 8.58
N VAL A 190 13.05 18.86 9.53
CA VAL A 190 13.68 17.57 9.85
C VAL A 190 12.63 16.45 9.82
N GLY A 191 12.91 15.39 9.06
CA GLY A 191 12.22 14.10 9.16
C GLY A 191 12.94 13.22 10.16
N ALA A 192 12.48 13.18 11.41
CA ALA A 192 13.12 12.40 12.47
C ALA A 192 12.81 10.91 12.29
N ARG A 193 13.80 10.17 11.77
CA ARG A 193 13.77 8.72 11.59
C ARG A 193 15.10 8.12 12.02
N ASP A 194 15.04 6.99 12.70
CA ASP A 194 16.21 6.28 13.19
C ASP A 194 16.20 4.81 12.78
N HIS A 195 17.37 4.18 12.82
CA HIS A 195 17.59 2.81 12.37
C HIS A 195 18.51 2.08 13.33
N PRO A 196 18.34 0.77 13.51
CA PRO A 196 19.26 -0.01 14.31
C PRO A 196 20.61 -0.20 13.58
N PRO A 197 21.68 -0.54 14.32
CA PRO A 197 22.95 -0.94 13.72
C PRO A 197 22.78 -2.08 12.71
N ARG A 198 23.57 -2.07 11.63
CA ARG A 198 23.50 -3.11 10.58
C ARG A 198 23.95 -4.50 11.08
N SER A 199 24.82 -4.57 12.09
CA SER A 199 25.33 -5.81 12.67
C SER A 199 24.24 -6.49 13.54
N GLY A 200 23.59 -7.52 13.01
CA GLY A 200 22.59 -8.32 13.75
C GLY A 200 21.30 -8.62 12.99
N HIS A 201 21.07 -7.98 11.84
CA HIS A 201 19.91 -8.27 10.99
C HIS A 201 20.32 -9.07 9.75
N ARG A 202 19.56 -10.13 9.40
CA ARG A 202 19.57 -10.70 8.03
C ARG A 202 19.00 -9.63 7.11
N VAL A 203 19.86 -8.68 6.71
CA VAL A 203 19.57 -7.74 5.65
C VAL A 203 19.31 -8.59 4.41
N VAL A 204 18.05 -8.62 3.95
CA VAL A 204 17.77 -9.10 2.61
C VAL A 204 18.55 -8.17 1.69
N ALA A 205 19.41 -8.72 0.84
CA ALA A 205 20.32 -7.96 -0.01
C ALA A 205 19.63 -6.71 -0.59
N GLY A 206 20.10 -5.52 -0.16
CA GLY A 206 19.59 -4.21 -0.61
C GLY A 206 18.56 -3.49 0.26
N GLY A 207 18.14 -4.03 1.42
CA GLY A 207 17.19 -3.36 2.33
C GLY A 207 17.84 -2.67 3.55
N MET A 208 17.28 -1.55 4.01
CA MET A 208 17.59 -1.04 5.36
C MET A 208 16.88 -1.89 6.42
N PRO A 209 17.47 -2.06 7.63
CA PRO A 209 16.71 -2.58 8.76
C PRO A 209 15.46 -1.70 9.00
N PRO A 210 14.41 -2.25 9.62
CA PRO A 210 13.18 -1.49 9.84
C PRO A 210 13.49 -0.21 10.66
N PRO A 211 12.84 0.92 10.35
CA PRO A 211 13.01 2.11 11.15
C PRO A 211 12.51 1.85 12.58
N ILE A 212 13.20 2.44 13.54
CA ILE A 212 12.92 2.33 14.97
C ILE A 212 12.64 3.72 15.55
N THR A 213 12.24 3.74 16.82
CA THR A 213 11.99 4.95 17.59
C THR A 213 13.22 5.87 17.60
N PRO A 214 13.09 7.16 17.20
CA PRO A 214 14.18 8.13 17.25
C PRO A 214 14.89 8.19 18.60
N GLY A 215 16.22 8.07 18.57
CA GLY A 215 17.09 8.08 19.76
C GLY A 215 17.51 6.69 20.23
N ASP A 216 16.95 5.62 19.66
CA ASP A 216 17.31 4.24 20.00
C ASP A 216 18.31 3.60 19.02
N GLY A 217 18.67 4.32 17.95
CA GLY A 217 19.46 3.79 16.85
C GLY A 217 20.79 4.48 16.65
N ILE A 218 21.17 4.60 15.37
CA ILE A 218 22.50 5.05 14.93
C ILE A 218 22.58 6.56 14.69
N VAL A 219 21.47 7.28 14.74
CA VAL A 219 21.44 8.73 14.49
C VAL A 219 21.81 9.50 15.76
N ASP A 220 22.86 10.31 15.67
CA ASP A 220 23.22 11.25 16.74
C ASP A 220 22.34 12.51 16.67
N PHE A 221 21.17 12.44 17.31
CA PHE A 221 20.23 13.57 17.37
C PHE A 221 20.75 14.75 18.18
N VAL A 222 21.64 14.52 19.15
CA VAL A 222 22.24 15.61 19.95
C VAL A 222 23.13 16.46 19.05
N GLU A 223 24.02 15.80 18.31
CA GLU A 223 24.89 16.47 17.34
C GLU A 223 24.09 17.14 16.22
N LEU A 224 23.01 16.50 15.77
CA LEU A 224 22.08 17.09 14.80
C LEU A 224 21.54 18.43 15.28
N TYR A 225 20.85 18.47 16.42
CA TYR A 225 20.22 19.70 16.89
C TYR A 225 21.24 20.74 17.35
N ARG A 226 22.41 20.32 17.87
CA ARG A 226 23.51 21.24 18.17
C ARG A 226 23.99 21.97 16.92
N THR A 227 24.20 21.23 15.82
CA THR A 227 24.63 21.79 14.54
C THR A 227 23.57 22.69 13.94
N LEU A 228 22.31 22.24 13.90
CA LEU A 228 21.19 23.05 13.41
C LEU A 228 20.98 24.33 14.23
N GLY A 229 21.09 24.24 15.57
CA GLY A 229 20.99 25.38 16.46
C GLY A 229 22.08 26.43 16.22
N ALA A 230 23.31 26.01 15.90
CA ALA A 230 24.39 26.92 15.51
C ALA A 230 24.11 27.70 14.22
N HIS A 231 23.20 27.19 13.38
CA HIS A 231 22.73 27.85 12.16
C HIS A 231 21.34 28.49 12.29
N GLY A 232 20.80 28.62 13.51
CA GLY A 232 19.55 29.35 13.77
C GLY A 232 18.28 28.59 13.37
N PHE A 233 18.34 27.27 13.25
CA PHE A 233 17.17 26.45 12.90
C PHE A 233 16.02 26.57 13.92
N THR A 234 14.83 26.92 13.42
CA THR A 234 13.59 26.97 14.20
C THR A 234 12.44 26.18 13.56
N GLY A 235 12.71 25.47 12.46
CA GLY A 235 11.71 24.75 11.69
C GLY A 235 11.13 23.52 12.42
N PRO A 236 10.11 22.89 11.84
CA PRO A 236 9.51 21.68 12.40
C PRO A 236 10.45 20.47 12.27
N SER A 237 10.47 19.64 13.32
CA SER A 237 11.10 18.31 13.34
C SER A 237 10.05 17.25 13.62
N ALA A 238 9.69 16.49 12.58
CA ALA A 238 8.56 15.57 12.62
C ALA A 238 9.01 14.10 12.71
N VAL A 239 8.53 13.37 13.71
CA VAL A 239 8.77 11.92 13.84
C VAL A 239 8.04 11.17 12.72
N GLU A 240 8.80 10.46 11.88
CA GLU A 240 8.26 9.72 10.73
C GLU A 240 8.00 8.23 11.00
N SER A 241 8.63 7.65 12.02
CA SER A 241 8.56 6.22 12.34
C SER A 241 8.82 5.99 13.83
N VAL A 242 8.26 4.90 14.36
CA VAL A 242 8.53 4.39 15.70
C VAL A 242 8.66 2.87 15.65
N THR A 243 9.26 2.27 16.69
CA THR A 243 9.35 0.81 16.79
C THR A 243 7.95 0.21 16.86
N LYS A 244 7.69 -0.82 16.04
CA LYS A 244 6.41 -1.54 16.04
C LYS A 244 6.46 -2.70 17.03
N LEU A 245 5.69 -2.62 18.11
CA LEU A 245 5.66 -3.66 19.14
C LEU A 245 4.46 -4.63 19.00
N GLY A 246 3.36 -4.21 18.37
CA GLY A 246 2.25 -5.09 18.00
C GLY A 246 0.86 -4.64 18.45
N THR A 247 0.74 -3.53 19.17
CA THR A 247 -0.55 -2.92 19.56
C THR A 247 -0.55 -1.39 19.38
N GLY A 248 -1.73 -0.76 19.25
CA GLY A 248 -1.82 0.70 19.12
C GLY A 248 -1.38 1.43 20.39
N ALA A 249 -1.66 0.88 21.57
CA ALA A 249 -1.17 1.44 22.84
C ALA A 249 0.36 1.46 22.91
N GLU A 250 1.02 0.41 22.40
CA GLU A 250 2.47 0.41 22.29
C GLU A 250 2.98 1.42 21.26
N LEU A 251 2.29 1.63 20.13
CA LEU A 251 2.64 2.70 19.18
C LEU A 251 2.57 4.08 19.84
N ASP A 252 1.53 4.34 20.62
CA ASP A 252 1.36 5.59 21.36
C ASP A 252 2.52 5.79 22.37
N SER A 253 2.89 4.72 23.09
CA SER A 253 4.03 4.74 24.03
C SER A 253 5.38 4.96 23.33
N GLU A 254 5.59 4.36 22.16
CA GLU A 254 6.82 4.50 21.38
C GLU A 254 6.94 5.91 20.77
N ALA A 255 5.83 6.50 20.34
CA ALA A 255 5.79 7.90 19.92
C ALA A 255 6.07 8.86 21.09
N ALA A 256 5.53 8.59 22.28
CA ALA A 256 5.84 9.36 23.49
C ALA A 256 7.34 9.29 23.83
N ARG A 257 7.95 8.11 23.69
CA ARG A 257 9.40 7.94 23.88
C ARG A 257 10.19 8.71 22.81
N ALA A 258 9.80 8.63 21.54
CA ALA A 258 10.43 9.40 20.47
C ALA A 258 10.44 10.90 20.79
N ARG A 259 9.31 11.43 21.24
CA ARG A 259 9.18 12.84 21.66
C ARG A 259 10.18 13.18 22.76
N GLN A 260 10.20 12.39 23.83
CA GLN A 260 11.10 12.62 24.97
C GLN A 260 12.57 12.58 24.55
N ASN A 261 12.96 11.59 23.74
CA ASN A 261 14.33 11.46 23.24
C ASN A 261 14.75 12.70 22.43
N LEU A 262 13.88 13.21 21.55
CA LEU A 262 14.16 14.42 20.78
C LEU A 262 14.18 15.69 21.65
N GLN A 263 13.35 15.78 22.68
CA GLN A 263 13.39 16.89 23.65
C GLN A 263 14.71 16.92 24.42
N ASP A 264 15.19 15.76 24.85
CA ASP A 264 16.49 15.63 25.50
C ASP A 264 17.62 16.01 24.53
N ALA A 265 17.55 15.54 23.28
CA ALA A 265 18.55 15.87 22.26
C ALA A 265 18.60 17.37 21.93
N VAL A 266 17.44 18.03 21.79
CA VAL A 266 17.36 19.50 21.62
C VAL A 266 17.97 20.24 22.80
N ALA A 267 17.86 19.69 24.02
CA ALA A 267 18.47 20.24 25.21
C ALA A 267 19.94 19.82 25.44
N GLY A 268 20.57 19.15 24.46
CA GLY A 268 21.95 18.69 24.55
C GLY A 268 22.17 17.50 25.48
N ARG A 269 21.09 16.79 25.88
CA ARG A 269 21.15 15.62 26.75
C ARG A 269 21.12 14.34 25.92
N ILE A 270 22.03 13.43 26.23
CA ILE A 270 22.03 12.08 25.66
C ILE A 270 20.92 11.27 26.36
N PRO A 271 20.02 10.61 25.62
CA PRO A 271 19.04 9.70 26.21
C PRO A 271 19.73 8.63 27.07
N GLN A 272 19.41 8.55 28.36
CA GLN A 272 20.03 7.59 29.29
C GLN A 272 19.37 6.21 29.32
N ARG A 273 18.37 5.97 28.47
CA ARG A 273 17.56 4.75 28.49
C ARG A 273 18.06 3.76 27.44
N CYS A 274 18.03 2.47 27.78
CA CYS A 274 18.28 1.43 26.79
C CYS A 274 17.11 1.36 25.81
N ALA A 275 17.43 1.32 24.51
CA ALA A 275 16.48 0.95 23.48
C ALA A 275 15.80 -0.39 23.84
N PRO A 276 14.49 -0.55 23.60
CA PRO A 276 13.87 -1.85 23.71
C PRO A 276 14.52 -2.82 22.72
N ALA A 277 14.57 -4.10 23.08
CA ALA A 277 15.01 -5.12 22.15
C ALA A 277 14.15 -5.06 20.89
N ILE A 278 14.79 -4.98 19.72
CA ILE A 278 14.09 -4.98 18.44
C ILE A 278 13.32 -6.30 18.36
N PRO A 279 11.99 -6.27 18.34
CA PRO A 279 11.24 -7.50 18.48
C PRO A 279 11.43 -8.40 17.27
N THR A 280 11.49 -9.71 17.49
CA THR A 280 11.47 -10.69 16.40
C THR A 280 10.13 -10.64 15.66
N ARG A 281 10.14 -11.02 14.38
CA ARG A 281 8.92 -11.18 13.59
C ARG A 281 7.94 -12.09 14.33
N GLN A 282 6.69 -11.65 14.38
CA GLN A 282 5.59 -12.43 14.95
C GLN A 282 4.74 -12.97 13.81
N SER A 283 4.26 -14.21 13.91
CA SER A 283 3.37 -14.77 12.89
C SER A 283 2.00 -14.09 12.98
N CYS A 284 1.72 -13.14 12.07
CA CYS A 284 0.42 -12.46 12.03
C CYS A 284 -0.74 -13.42 11.80
N SER A 285 -0.51 -14.50 11.04
CA SER A 285 -1.50 -15.55 10.81
C SER A 285 -1.85 -16.33 12.07
N LEU A 286 -0.85 -16.69 12.89
CA LEU A 286 -1.13 -17.38 14.16
C LEU A 286 -1.81 -16.47 15.16
N VAL A 287 -1.45 -15.18 15.21
CA VAL A 287 -2.12 -14.19 16.07
C VAL A 287 -3.59 -14.06 15.70
N ALA A 288 -3.89 -13.85 14.41
CA ALA A 288 -5.27 -13.74 13.93
C ALA A 288 -6.09 -15.01 14.19
N ARG A 289 -5.50 -16.19 13.98
CA ARG A 289 -6.15 -17.48 14.27
C ARG A 289 -6.41 -17.68 15.75
N ALA A 290 -5.45 -17.36 16.61
CA ALA A 290 -5.60 -17.47 18.06
C ALA A 290 -6.67 -16.50 18.60
N ALA A 291 -6.82 -15.34 17.96
CA ALA A 291 -7.86 -14.36 18.27
C ALA A 291 -9.25 -14.75 17.71
N GLY A 292 -9.35 -15.83 16.91
CA GLY A 292 -10.60 -16.25 16.28
C GLY A 292 -11.13 -15.22 15.27
N GLU A 293 -10.25 -14.50 14.57
CA GLU A 293 -10.65 -13.50 13.57
C GLU A 293 -11.42 -14.16 12.40
N ASP A 294 -12.65 -13.70 12.16
CA ASP A 294 -13.44 -14.09 10.99
C ASP A 294 -12.88 -13.41 9.72
N PRO A 295 -12.48 -14.17 8.69
CA PRO A 295 -11.90 -13.61 7.46
C PRO A 295 -12.89 -12.87 6.56
N ILE A 296 -14.20 -12.98 6.76
CA ILE A 296 -15.20 -12.42 5.82
C ILE A 296 -15.12 -10.90 5.68
N GLY A 297 -15.44 -10.38 4.49
CA GLY A 297 -15.42 -8.95 4.22
C GLY A 297 -14.01 -8.38 4.02
N THR A 298 -13.01 -9.25 3.92
CA THR A 298 -11.60 -8.86 3.80
C THR A 298 -11.02 -9.13 2.42
N ALA A 299 -11.80 -9.72 1.50
CA ALA A 299 -11.38 -9.85 0.11
C ALA A 299 -11.23 -8.45 -0.48
N ARG A 300 -10.08 -8.18 -1.12
CA ARG A 300 -9.88 -6.88 -1.78
C ARG A 300 -10.68 -6.87 -3.06
N ASN A 301 -11.39 -5.78 -3.32
CA ASN A 301 -12.00 -5.53 -4.61
C ASN A 301 -10.93 -5.02 -5.57
N PHE A 302 -10.84 -5.65 -6.74
CA PHE A 302 -10.13 -5.12 -7.89
C PHE A 302 -11.02 -5.32 -9.12
N ASP A 303 -11.09 -4.32 -9.98
CA ASP A 303 -11.77 -4.43 -11.27
C ASP A 303 -10.94 -5.26 -12.25
N ARG A 304 -9.62 -5.22 -12.10
CA ARG A 304 -8.67 -5.94 -12.96
C ARG A 304 -7.59 -6.67 -12.17
N TYR A 305 -7.27 -7.87 -12.61
CA TYR A 305 -6.07 -8.59 -12.19
C TYR A 305 -5.19 -8.89 -13.39
N LEU A 306 -3.90 -8.55 -13.28
CA LEU A 306 -2.92 -8.87 -14.31
C LEU A 306 -1.84 -9.75 -13.69
N MET A 307 -1.91 -11.05 -14.00
CA MET A 307 -0.94 -12.06 -13.57
C MET A 307 0.10 -12.26 -14.67
N LEU A 308 1.39 -12.20 -14.31
CA LEU A 308 2.49 -12.45 -15.24
C LEU A 308 3.49 -13.44 -14.67
N GLU A 309 4.04 -14.30 -15.51
CA GLU A 309 5.11 -15.20 -15.09
C GLU A 309 6.42 -14.43 -14.86
N LEU A 310 6.88 -14.39 -13.61
CA LEU A 310 8.19 -13.86 -13.24
C LEU A 310 8.97 -14.90 -12.42
N PRO A 311 10.18 -15.30 -12.85
CA PRO A 311 10.98 -16.28 -12.13
C PRO A 311 11.26 -15.89 -10.67
N LEU A 312 11.31 -16.90 -9.81
CA LEU A 312 11.83 -16.78 -8.45
C LEU A 312 13.36 -16.50 -8.48
N PRO A 313 13.94 -15.91 -7.42
CA PRO A 313 13.29 -15.42 -6.20
C PRO A 313 12.70 -14.02 -6.35
N TRP A 314 11.53 -13.80 -5.75
CA TRP A 314 10.93 -12.48 -5.66
C TRP A 314 11.45 -11.68 -4.44
N PRO A 315 11.75 -10.38 -4.61
CA PRO A 315 12.26 -9.54 -3.54
C PRO A 315 11.16 -9.11 -2.55
N PRO A 316 11.53 -8.54 -1.38
CA PRO A 316 10.57 -7.97 -0.41
C PRO A 316 9.67 -6.86 -0.98
N GLY A 317 10.14 -6.11 -1.98
CA GLY A 317 9.43 -4.97 -2.57
C GLY A 317 8.27 -5.32 -3.52
N MET A 318 7.87 -6.59 -3.63
CA MET A 318 6.75 -7.02 -4.49
C MET A 318 5.40 -7.15 -3.73
N GLY A 319 5.29 -6.53 -2.55
CA GLY A 319 4.02 -6.32 -1.86
C GLY A 319 3.17 -5.20 -2.50
N THR A 320 3.84 -4.31 -3.25
CA THR A 320 3.29 -3.26 -4.10
C THR A 320 3.19 -3.76 -5.56
N PRO A 321 2.68 -2.97 -6.53
CA PRO A 321 2.61 -3.41 -7.92
C PRO A 321 3.95 -3.95 -8.44
N VAL A 322 3.92 -5.00 -9.26
CA VAL A 322 5.13 -5.72 -9.71
C VAL A 322 6.11 -4.87 -10.51
N TRP A 323 5.69 -3.69 -10.97
CA TRP A 323 6.54 -2.76 -11.70
C TRP A 323 7.44 -1.91 -10.80
N GLU A 324 7.25 -1.92 -9.48
CA GLU A 324 8.11 -1.17 -8.54
C GLU A 324 9.46 -1.86 -8.29
N THR A 325 9.55 -3.17 -8.53
CA THR A 325 10.79 -3.90 -8.31
C THR A 325 11.73 -3.83 -9.51
N ALA A 326 13.02 -3.61 -9.23
CA ALA A 326 14.08 -3.67 -10.25
C ALA A 326 14.22 -5.05 -10.91
N ARG A 327 13.63 -6.12 -10.32
CA ARG A 327 13.58 -7.47 -10.93
C ARG A 327 12.71 -7.54 -12.18
N THR A 328 11.72 -6.67 -12.30
CA THR A 328 10.92 -6.55 -13.51
C THR A 328 11.73 -5.74 -14.54
N PRO A 329 11.93 -6.23 -15.78
CA PRO A 329 12.70 -5.50 -16.80
C PRO A 329 12.16 -4.08 -17.05
N ALA A 330 13.04 -3.11 -17.31
CA ALA A 330 12.66 -1.69 -17.39
C ALA A 330 11.53 -1.39 -18.41
N PRO A 331 11.55 -1.93 -19.65
CA PRO A 331 10.44 -1.73 -20.58
C PRO A 331 9.10 -2.28 -20.06
N LEU A 332 9.15 -3.43 -19.38
CA LEU A 332 7.97 -4.04 -18.78
C LEU A 332 7.46 -3.22 -17.59
N ARG A 333 8.35 -2.63 -16.78
CA ARG A 333 7.96 -1.71 -15.69
C ARG A 333 7.22 -0.49 -16.22
N ALA A 334 7.72 0.10 -17.31
CA ALA A 334 7.10 1.27 -17.93
C ALA A 334 5.68 0.95 -18.42
N ALA A 335 5.50 -0.14 -19.18
CA ALA A 335 4.19 -0.55 -19.68
C ALA A 335 3.19 -0.89 -18.55
N LEU A 336 3.63 -1.64 -17.53
CA LEU A 336 2.80 -1.95 -16.37
C LEU A 336 2.41 -0.71 -15.56
N ARG A 337 3.32 0.26 -15.41
CA ARG A 337 3.04 1.54 -14.74
C ARG A 337 2.02 2.35 -15.55
N ALA A 338 2.19 2.43 -16.86
CA ALA A 338 1.24 3.09 -17.75
C ALA A 338 -0.15 2.42 -17.70
N ALA A 339 -0.22 1.09 -17.77
CA ALA A 339 -1.48 0.35 -17.65
C ALA A 339 -2.18 0.56 -16.30
N THR A 340 -1.42 0.63 -15.21
CA THR A 340 -1.93 0.96 -13.86
C THR A 340 -2.53 2.35 -13.85
N ARG A 341 -1.75 3.36 -14.27
CA ARG A 341 -2.20 4.76 -14.35
C ARG A 341 -3.46 4.91 -15.22
N ARG A 342 -3.46 4.34 -16.44
CA ARG A 342 -4.60 4.39 -17.37
C ARG A 342 -5.86 3.73 -16.79
N THR A 343 -5.70 2.70 -15.95
CA THR A 343 -6.84 2.07 -15.26
C THR A 343 -7.38 2.99 -14.15
N GLU A 344 -6.49 3.59 -13.36
CA GLU A 344 -6.85 4.53 -12.28
C GLU A 344 -7.49 5.82 -12.81
N GLU A 345 -7.02 6.36 -13.93
CA GLU A 345 -7.59 7.54 -14.61
C GLU A 345 -9.05 7.32 -15.04
N ARG A 346 -9.49 6.05 -15.17
CA ARG A 346 -10.88 5.66 -15.46
C ARG A 346 -11.71 5.38 -14.21
N GLY A 347 -11.16 5.61 -13.02
CA GLY A 347 -11.81 5.30 -11.74
C GLY A 347 -11.87 3.81 -11.42
N LEU A 348 -11.09 2.99 -12.13
CA LEU A 348 -11.01 1.54 -11.92
C LEU A 348 -9.76 1.18 -11.10
N THR A 349 -9.79 -0.02 -10.53
CA THR A 349 -8.71 -0.56 -9.69
C THR A 349 -8.07 -1.77 -10.37
N MET A 350 -6.74 -1.87 -10.26
CA MET A 350 -5.99 -3.01 -10.80
C MET A 350 -4.99 -3.59 -9.79
N LYS A 351 -4.90 -4.92 -9.75
CA LYS A 351 -3.83 -5.64 -9.08
C LYS A 351 -2.93 -6.36 -10.08
N THR A 352 -1.67 -5.96 -10.13
CA THR A 352 -0.62 -6.72 -10.81
C THR A 352 0.06 -7.66 -9.81
N PHE A 353 0.34 -8.90 -10.21
CA PHE A 353 1.08 -9.87 -9.39
C PHE A 353 1.83 -10.89 -10.26
N ALA A 354 2.87 -11.48 -9.69
CA ALA A 354 3.69 -12.48 -10.36
C ALA A 354 3.18 -13.89 -10.07
N ALA A 355 3.24 -14.78 -11.06
CA ALA A 355 3.20 -16.22 -10.89
C ALA A 355 4.60 -16.81 -11.13
N ALA A 356 4.97 -17.83 -10.38
CA ALA A 356 6.22 -18.54 -10.65
C ALA A 356 6.00 -19.45 -11.86
N PRO A 357 6.94 -19.50 -12.82
CA PRO A 357 6.87 -20.48 -13.91
C PRO A 357 6.71 -21.90 -13.37
N ASP A 358 5.81 -22.67 -13.96
CA ASP A 358 5.53 -24.06 -13.62
C ASP A 358 5.91 -24.96 -14.80
N PRO A 359 6.70 -26.04 -14.59
CA PRO A 359 7.16 -26.89 -15.69
C PRO A 359 6.07 -27.53 -16.56
N GLN A 360 4.84 -27.68 -16.06
CA GLN A 360 3.73 -28.25 -16.83
C GLN A 360 2.96 -27.18 -17.62
N TYR A 361 2.95 -25.93 -17.15
CA TYR A 361 2.13 -24.86 -17.74
C TYR A 361 2.98 -23.91 -18.58
N SER A 362 4.20 -23.60 -18.16
CA SER A 362 5.04 -22.58 -18.79
C SER A 362 5.71 -23.09 -20.06
N VAL A 363 5.82 -22.21 -21.07
CA VAL A 363 6.47 -22.52 -22.35
C VAL A 363 7.84 -21.85 -22.38
N ALA A 364 8.88 -22.62 -22.70
CA ALA A 364 10.25 -22.11 -22.74
C ALA A 364 10.38 -20.93 -23.71
N GLY A 365 11.03 -19.85 -23.27
CA GLY A 365 11.25 -18.64 -24.06
C GLY A 365 10.06 -17.68 -24.15
N LEU A 366 8.88 -18.06 -23.64
CA LEU A 366 7.69 -17.23 -23.61
C LEU A 366 7.37 -16.79 -22.16
N MET A 367 6.83 -15.59 -22.03
CA MET A 367 6.20 -15.08 -20.83
C MET A 367 4.69 -15.26 -20.97
N ARG A 368 4.09 -15.86 -19.95
CA ARG A 368 2.64 -15.93 -19.81
C ARG A 368 2.10 -14.66 -19.15
N ILE A 369 1.02 -14.12 -19.71
CA ILE A 369 0.26 -13.01 -19.15
C ILE A 369 -1.21 -13.42 -19.12
N ILE A 370 -1.86 -13.30 -17.96
CA ILE A 370 -3.29 -13.56 -17.77
C ILE A 370 -3.95 -12.30 -17.23
N LEU A 371 -4.93 -11.79 -17.97
CA LEU A 371 -5.82 -10.72 -17.56
C LEU A 371 -7.14 -11.33 -17.07
N PHE A 372 -7.58 -10.92 -15.89
CA PHE A 372 -8.95 -11.11 -15.40
C PHE A 372 -9.58 -9.73 -15.32
N ASP A 373 -10.52 -9.43 -16.21
CA ASP A 373 -11.19 -8.12 -16.33
C ASP A 373 -12.66 -8.23 -15.91
N ARG A 374 -13.13 -7.25 -15.15
CA ARG A 374 -14.54 -7.15 -14.80
C ARG A 374 -15.30 -6.56 -15.98
N THR A 375 -16.10 -7.37 -16.66
CA THR A 375 -16.94 -6.93 -17.78
C THR A 375 -18.34 -6.54 -17.31
N GLY A 376 -18.67 -5.24 -17.40
CA GLY A 376 -19.99 -4.72 -17.07
C GLY A 376 -20.39 -4.82 -15.59
N SER A 377 -21.67 -4.63 -15.29
CA SER A 377 -22.21 -4.62 -13.90
C SER A 377 -22.73 -5.98 -13.44
N ALA A 378 -22.89 -6.97 -14.32
CA ALA A 378 -23.70 -8.16 -14.07
C ALA A 378 -23.01 -9.53 -14.35
N ALA A 379 -21.71 -9.61 -14.65
CA ALA A 379 -21.07 -10.91 -14.86
C ALA A 379 -20.66 -11.56 -13.52
N ALA A 380 -20.96 -12.85 -13.30
CA ALA A 380 -20.61 -13.58 -12.07
C ALA A 380 -19.14 -14.07 -12.02
N GLU A 381 -18.40 -13.96 -13.12
CA GLU A 381 -16.99 -14.36 -13.24
C GLU A 381 -16.22 -13.28 -14.01
N PHE A 382 -14.92 -13.14 -13.76
CA PHE A 382 -14.06 -12.24 -14.51
C PHE A 382 -13.85 -12.77 -15.94
N ALA A 383 -13.92 -11.88 -16.92
CA ALA A 383 -13.50 -12.19 -18.28
C ALA A 383 -12.00 -12.48 -18.29
N ARG A 384 -11.63 -13.69 -18.72
CA ARG A 384 -10.27 -14.18 -18.66
C ARG A 384 -9.63 -14.18 -20.04
N GLN A 385 -8.47 -13.57 -20.17
CA GLN A 385 -7.67 -13.57 -21.39
C GLN A 385 -6.25 -13.99 -21.06
N GLU A 386 -5.69 -14.91 -21.84
CA GLU A 386 -4.37 -15.48 -21.61
C GLU A 386 -3.52 -15.39 -22.87
N TYR A 387 -2.26 -15.01 -22.72
CA TYR A 387 -1.31 -14.84 -23.82
C TYR A 387 0.06 -15.44 -23.47
N HIS A 388 0.70 -16.08 -24.45
CA HIS A 388 2.12 -16.47 -24.39
C HIS A 388 2.91 -15.66 -25.41
N VAL A 389 3.76 -14.76 -24.93
CA VAL A 389 4.53 -13.84 -25.78
C VAL A 389 6.01 -13.89 -25.44
N PRO A 390 6.94 -13.68 -26.39
CA PRO A 390 8.33 -13.45 -26.06
C PRO A 390 8.48 -12.30 -25.06
N LEU A 391 9.48 -12.35 -24.16
CA LEU A 391 9.70 -11.31 -23.16
C LEU A 391 9.84 -9.90 -23.79
N SER A 392 10.41 -9.80 -24.98
CA SER A 392 10.52 -8.55 -25.75
C SER A 392 9.18 -8.01 -26.26
N GLY A 393 8.19 -8.88 -26.47
CA GLY A 393 6.84 -8.52 -26.90
C GLY A 393 5.88 -8.19 -25.75
N ALA A 394 6.20 -8.61 -24.52
CA ALA A 394 5.34 -8.39 -23.35
C ALA A 394 4.97 -6.93 -23.07
N PRO A 395 5.88 -5.93 -23.17
CA PRO A 395 5.50 -4.52 -23.01
C PRO A 395 4.46 -4.06 -24.03
N HIS A 396 4.65 -4.43 -25.31
CA HIS A 396 3.74 -4.07 -26.39
C HIS A 396 2.35 -4.67 -26.21
N LEU A 397 2.26 -5.94 -25.78
CA LEU A 397 0.98 -6.56 -25.44
C LEU A 397 0.26 -5.80 -24.33
N ILE A 398 0.97 -5.41 -23.26
CA ILE A 398 0.37 -4.66 -22.15
C ILE A 398 -0.11 -3.29 -22.62
N ASP A 399 0.68 -2.56 -23.39
CA ASP A 399 0.22 -1.28 -23.94
C ASP A 399 -1.01 -1.44 -24.84
N ALA A 400 -1.06 -2.51 -25.64
CA ALA A 400 -2.17 -2.82 -26.52
C ALA A 400 -3.44 -3.27 -25.78
N LEU A 401 -3.30 -3.94 -24.63
CA LEU A 401 -4.43 -4.27 -23.73
C LEU A 401 -4.95 -3.04 -22.98
N PHE A 402 -4.11 -2.02 -22.77
CA PHE A 402 -4.48 -0.81 -22.04
C PHE A 402 -4.19 0.44 -22.87
N PRO A 403 -4.87 0.65 -24.02
CA PRO A 403 -4.67 1.83 -24.86
C PRO A 403 -5.30 3.06 -24.21
N GLU A 404 -4.88 4.26 -24.63
CA GLU A 404 -5.35 5.52 -24.04
C GLU A 404 -6.88 5.69 -24.18
N ASP A 405 -7.45 5.34 -25.33
CA ASP A 405 -8.85 5.65 -25.69
C ASP A 405 -9.87 4.50 -25.48
N ALA A 406 -9.48 3.36 -24.87
CA ALA A 406 -10.40 2.24 -24.68
C ALA A 406 -11.54 2.53 -23.68
N ALA A 407 -12.72 2.91 -24.18
CA ALA A 407 -13.92 3.12 -23.36
C ALA A 407 -14.72 1.83 -23.04
N GLY A 408 -14.17 0.64 -23.34
CA GLY A 408 -14.91 -0.62 -23.28
C GLY A 408 -14.09 -1.84 -22.86
N GLU A 409 -14.60 -3.02 -23.24
CA GLU A 409 -13.98 -4.32 -22.99
C GLU A 409 -12.54 -4.35 -23.52
N ILE A 410 -11.60 -4.74 -22.65
CA ILE A 410 -10.21 -4.89 -23.06
C ILE A 410 -10.11 -6.10 -23.98
N SER A 411 -9.49 -5.94 -25.14
CA SER A 411 -9.02 -7.05 -25.95
C SER A 411 -7.74 -6.64 -26.65
N ALA A 412 -6.77 -7.55 -26.76
CA ALA A 412 -5.60 -7.29 -27.57
C ALA A 412 -5.99 -7.16 -29.07
N PRO A 413 -5.29 -6.33 -29.86
CA PRO A 413 -5.45 -6.27 -31.30
C PRO A 413 -5.13 -7.61 -32.00
N ALA A 414 -5.59 -7.74 -33.25
CA ALA A 414 -5.45 -8.96 -34.06
C ALA A 414 -4.00 -9.47 -34.20
N GLU A 415 -3.00 -8.59 -34.09
CA GLU A 415 -1.58 -8.95 -34.11
C GLU A 415 -1.16 -9.87 -32.95
N PHE A 416 -1.88 -9.85 -31.83
CA PHE A 416 -1.63 -10.71 -30.67
C PHE A 416 -2.53 -11.96 -30.64
N GLU A 417 -3.47 -12.12 -31.58
CA GLU A 417 -4.34 -13.30 -31.63
C GLU A 417 -3.56 -14.62 -31.79
N PRO A 418 -2.46 -14.70 -32.58
CA PRO A 418 -1.62 -15.90 -32.63
C PRO A 418 -0.97 -16.27 -31.29
N HIS A 419 -0.88 -15.32 -30.37
CA HIS A 419 -0.31 -15.51 -29.03
C HIS A 419 -1.38 -15.83 -27.97
N ARG A 420 -2.66 -15.77 -28.34
CA ARG A 420 -3.79 -15.97 -27.43
C ARG A 420 -4.02 -17.46 -27.17
N VAL A 421 -4.11 -17.82 -25.89
CA VAL A 421 -4.46 -19.17 -25.47
C VAL A 421 -5.96 -19.31 -25.43
N GLN A 422 -6.49 -20.29 -26.17
CA GLN A 422 -7.92 -20.52 -26.34
C GLN A 422 -8.54 -21.33 -25.19
N ASP A 423 -7.73 -22.09 -24.46
CA ASP A 423 -8.19 -22.90 -23.34
C ASP A 423 -8.55 -22.03 -22.12
N THR A 424 -9.70 -22.33 -21.53
CA THR A 424 -10.14 -21.74 -20.27
C THR A 424 -9.87 -22.71 -19.13
N HIS A 425 -9.29 -22.20 -18.06
CA HIS A 425 -8.97 -22.99 -16.87
C HIS A 425 -9.44 -22.27 -15.62
N ARG A 426 -9.83 -23.06 -14.62
CA ARG A 426 -9.91 -22.60 -13.24
C ARG A 426 -8.48 -22.46 -12.71
N ASP A 427 -8.14 -21.27 -12.21
CA ASP A 427 -6.81 -20.92 -11.73
C ASP A 427 -6.85 -20.71 -10.22
N LEU A 428 -6.27 -21.66 -9.47
CA LEU A 428 -6.12 -21.60 -8.01
C LEU A 428 -4.79 -20.93 -7.67
N VAL A 429 -4.85 -19.69 -7.20
CA VAL A 429 -3.67 -18.83 -7.04
C VAL A 429 -3.29 -18.72 -5.56
N VAL A 430 -2.19 -19.36 -5.17
CA VAL A 430 -1.72 -19.44 -3.78
C VAL A 430 -0.54 -18.49 -3.53
N CYS A 431 -0.70 -17.59 -2.57
CA CYS A 431 0.39 -16.68 -2.17
C CYS A 431 1.49 -17.47 -1.45
N THR A 432 2.73 -17.40 -1.96
CA THR A 432 3.90 -18.07 -1.34
C THR A 432 5.07 -17.10 -1.05
N HIS A 433 4.78 -15.80 -0.98
CA HIS A 433 5.79 -14.74 -0.97
C HIS A 433 6.44 -14.48 0.40
N ALA A 434 7.39 -15.33 0.78
CA ALA A 434 8.10 -15.26 2.07
C ALA A 434 8.81 -13.91 2.37
N ALA A 435 9.29 -13.23 1.32
CA ALA A 435 10.03 -11.98 1.44
C ALA A 435 9.14 -10.77 1.79
N VAL A 436 7.88 -10.77 1.35
CA VAL A 436 6.87 -9.74 1.69
C VAL A 436 6.25 -10.07 3.04
N ASP A 437 5.78 -11.31 3.20
CA ASP A 437 5.23 -11.78 4.47
C ASP A 437 5.64 -13.23 4.75
N ALA A 438 6.18 -13.44 5.95
CA ALA A 438 6.72 -14.74 6.35
C ALA A 438 5.64 -15.81 6.46
N CYS A 439 4.39 -15.47 6.80
CA CYS A 439 3.30 -16.43 6.94
C CYS A 439 2.93 -17.05 5.58
N CYS A 440 2.90 -16.26 4.50
CA CYS A 440 2.64 -16.79 3.15
C CYS A 440 3.73 -17.77 2.70
N GLY A 441 5.00 -17.47 2.99
CA GLY A 441 6.10 -18.41 2.72
C GLY A 441 6.01 -19.70 3.53
N THR A 442 5.74 -19.55 4.84
CA THR A 442 5.75 -20.66 5.81
C THR A 442 4.56 -21.61 5.63
N TYR A 443 3.35 -21.07 5.45
CA TYR A 443 2.13 -21.86 5.40
C TYR A 443 1.59 -22.02 3.96
N GLY A 444 1.77 -21.01 3.10
CA GLY A 444 1.27 -21.03 1.72
C GLY A 444 2.02 -21.98 0.79
N TYR A 445 3.35 -22.14 0.95
CA TYR A 445 4.09 -23.07 0.09
C TYR A 445 3.73 -24.55 0.31
N PRO A 446 3.64 -25.06 1.56
CA PRO A 446 3.11 -26.40 1.81
C PRO A 446 1.71 -26.61 1.21
N LEU A 447 0.81 -25.62 1.38
CA LEU A 447 -0.52 -25.65 0.77
C LEU A 447 -0.46 -25.81 -0.76
N TYR A 448 0.32 -24.95 -1.42
CA TYR A 448 0.51 -25.00 -2.87
C TYR A 448 0.99 -26.38 -3.32
N ARG A 449 1.99 -26.95 -2.64
CA ARG A 449 2.56 -28.25 -3.00
C ARG A 449 1.50 -29.34 -2.97
N GLN A 450 0.71 -29.40 -1.90
CA GLN A 450 -0.37 -30.37 -1.77
C GLN A 450 -1.40 -30.23 -2.89
N LEU A 451 -1.87 -29.00 -3.16
CA LEU A 451 -2.83 -28.74 -4.23
C LEU A 451 -2.26 -29.09 -5.61
N ARG A 452 -0.99 -28.75 -5.86
CA ARG A 452 -0.32 -28.99 -7.14
C ARG A 452 -0.16 -30.48 -7.42
N ASP A 453 0.19 -31.26 -6.40
CA ASP A 453 0.36 -32.72 -6.49
C ASP A 453 -0.99 -33.44 -6.69
N ALA A 454 -2.04 -32.98 -6.00
CA ALA A 454 -3.37 -33.58 -6.10
C ALA A 454 -4.11 -33.22 -7.41
N HIS A 455 -4.02 -31.97 -7.86
CA HIS A 455 -4.91 -31.47 -8.92
C HIS A 455 -4.18 -30.99 -10.17
N GLY A 456 -2.92 -30.57 -10.09
CA GLY A 456 -2.29 -29.84 -11.18
C GLY A 456 -2.07 -30.63 -12.47
N GLY A 457 -2.06 -31.97 -12.40
CA GLY A 457 -2.00 -32.89 -13.55
C GLY A 457 -3.36 -33.40 -14.06
N THR A 458 -4.45 -33.11 -13.35
CA THR A 458 -5.77 -33.73 -13.58
C THR A 458 -6.66 -32.96 -14.56
N GLY A 459 -6.31 -31.71 -14.86
CA GLY A 459 -7.11 -30.80 -15.68
C GLY A 459 -8.25 -30.09 -14.92
N VAL A 460 -8.53 -30.46 -13.66
CA VAL A 460 -9.60 -29.86 -12.84
C VAL A 460 -9.34 -28.38 -12.52
N ALA A 461 -8.09 -28.04 -12.20
CA ALA A 461 -7.64 -26.67 -12.00
C ALA A 461 -6.12 -26.57 -12.19
N ARG A 462 -5.64 -25.38 -12.57
CA ARG A 462 -4.21 -25.04 -12.52
C ARG A 462 -3.90 -24.40 -11.20
N VAL A 463 -2.84 -24.85 -10.54
CA VAL A 463 -2.44 -24.37 -9.22
C VAL A 463 -1.17 -23.54 -9.36
N TRP A 464 -1.23 -22.27 -8.97
CA TRP A 464 -0.13 -21.32 -9.11
C TRP A 464 0.47 -20.94 -7.78
N ARG A 465 1.80 -20.83 -7.75
CA ARG A 465 2.51 -20.04 -6.75
C ARG A 465 2.52 -18.60 -7.23
N CYS A 466 2.09 -17.67 -6.39
CA CYS A 466 2.14 -16.26 -6.74
C CYS A 466 2.78 -15.37 -5.68
N SER A 467 3.14 -14.16 -6.11
CA SER A 467 3.59 -13.07 -5.26
C SER A 467 2.43 -12.52 -4.42
N SER A 468 2.74 -11.59 -3.51
CA SER A 468 1.74 -11.07 -2.58
C SER A 468 0.55 -10.38 -3.28
N PHE A 469 -0.66 -10.86 -2.96
CA PHE A 469 -1.92 -10.18 -3.23
C PHE A 469 -2.62 -9.63 -1.98
N GLY A 470 -2.01 -9.81 -0.79
CA GLY A 470 -2.52 -9.34 0.50
C GLY A 470 -3.38 -10.36 1.26
N GLY A 471 -3.61 -10.10 2.54
CA GLY A 471 -4.36 -10.98 3.45
C GLY A 471 -3.54 -12.07 4.12
N HIS A 472 -2.21 -11.93 4.19
CA HIS A 472 -1.30 -12.85 4.86
C HIS A 472 -1.61 -13.09 6.34
N ARG A 473 -2.35 -12.19 7.01
CA ARG A 473 -2.93 -12.44 8.34
C ARG A 473 -3.88 -13.65 8.37
N PHE A 474 -4.34 -14.11 7.22
CA PHE A 474 -5.14 -15.33 7.07
C PHE A 474 -4.40 -16.38 6.25
N ALA A 475 -3.06 -16.38 6.25
CA ALA A 475 -2.31 -17.42 5.55
C ALA A 475 -2.63 -18.83 6.13
N PRO A 476 -2.59 -19.88 5.30
CA PRO A 476 -2.48 -19.86 3.84
C PRO A 476 -3.68 -19.19 3.15
N THR A 477 -3.43 -18.40 2.10
CA THR A 477 -4.47 -17.72 1.32
C THR A 477 -4.46 -18.15 -0.14
N LEU A 478 -5.65 -18.19 -0.74
CA LEU A 478 -5.87 -18.56 -2.14
C LEU A 478 -6.91 -17.63 -2.78
N ILE A 479 -6.73 -17.32 -4.07
CA ILE A 479 -7.79 -16.75 -4.92
C ILE A 479 -8.19 -17.82 -5.94
N ASP A 480 -9.50 -18.03 -6.08
CA ASP A 480 -10.10 -18.96 -7.03
C ASP A 480 -10.64 -18.18 -8.25
N PHE A 481 -9.91 -18.24 -9.36
CA PHE A 481 -10.27 -17.61 -10.63
C PHE A 481 -10.91 -18.61 -11.61
N PRO A 482 -11.80 -18.17 -12.51
CA PRO A 482 -12.16 -16.77 -12.82
C PRO A 482 -13.20 -16.14 -11.88
N GLU A 483 -13.71 -16.88 -10.89
CA GLU A 483 -14.74 -16.36 -9.97
C GLU A 483 -14.28 -15.18 -9.12
N GLY A 484 -12.98 -15.08 -8.81
CA GLY A 484 -12.43 -14.05 -7.92
C GLY A 484 -12.87 -14.24 -6.47
N ARG A 485 -12.97 -15.49 -6.01
CA ARG A 485 -13.32 -15.82 -4.62
C ARG A 485 -12.06 -15.98 -3.78
N TRP A 486 -12.02 -15.27 -2.65
CA TRP A 486 -10.84 -15.24 -1.79
C TRP A 486 -11.06 -16.15 -0.59
N TRP A 487 -10.02 -16.93 -0.26
CA TRP A 487 -10.02 -17.88 0.84
C TRP A 487 -8.78 -17.67 1.72
N GLY A 488 -8.92 -17.98 3.01
CA GLY A 488 -7.89 -17.85 4.03
C GLY A 488 -8.01 -18.92 5.10
N ASN A 489 -7.03 -19.00 5.99
CA ASN A 489 -6.91 -20.00 7.05
C ASN A 489 -7.00 -21.44 6.54
N LEU A 490 -6.67 -21.67 5.27
CA LEU A 490 -6.89 -22.95 4.60
C LEU A 490 -6.08 -24.06 5.29
N THR A 491 -6.74 -25.19 5.55
CA THR A 491 -6.14 -26.38 6.17
C THR A 491 -6.21 -27.57 5.23
N PRO A 492 -5.19 -28.46 5.23
CA PRO A 492 -5.13 -29.62 4.33
C PRO A 492 -6.40 -30.48 4.23
N ASP A 493 -7.10 -30.65 5.35
CA ASP A 493 -8.28 -31.50 5.52
C ASP A 493 -9.53 -30.95 4.80
N ARG A 494 -9.62 -29.64 4.59
CA ARG A 494 -10.80 -28.98 4.00
C ARG A 494 -10.59 -28.53 2.55
N LEU A 495 -9.38 -28.70 2.02
CA LEU A 495 -9.05 -28.28 0.65
C LEU A 495 -9.76 -29.08 -0.43
N ALA A 496 -9.83 -30.41 -0.28
CA ALA A 496 -10.50 -31.24 -1.27
C ALA A 496 -11.96 -30.82 -1.44
N GLN A 497 -12.64 -30.49 -0.33
CA GLN A 497 -14.00 -29.98 -0.37
C GLN A 497 -14.12 -28.68 -1.17
N LEU A 498 -13.19 -27.74 -0.99
CA LEU A 498 -13.16 -26.47 -1.72
C LEU A 498 -12.83 -26.67 -3.21
N VAL A 499 -11.85 -27.51 -3.52
CA VAL A 499 -11.39 -27.73 -4.90
C VAL A 499 -12.40 -28.55 -5.68
N ASP A 500 -12.85 -29.67 -5.14
CA ASP A 500 -13.75 -30.59 -5.82
C ASP A 500 -15.22 -30.20 -5.64
N ARG A 501 -15.50 -29.17 -4.83
CA ARG A 501 -16.84 -28.61 -4.56
C ARG A 501 -17.81 -29.68 -4.04
N THR A 502 -17.32 -30.50 -3.11
CA THR A 502 -18.10 -31.56 -2.49
C THR A 502 -18.79 -31.05 -1.21
N GLY A 503 -19.76 -31.81 -0.70
CA GLY A 503 -20.51 -31.44 0.50
C GLY A 503 -21.24 -30.10 0.38
N HIS A 504 -21.60 -29.52 1.53
CA HIS A 504 -22.27 -28.22 1.59
C HIS A 504 -21.26 -27.11 1.93
N PRO A 505 -21.25 -25.95 1.23
CA PRO A 505 -20.21 -24.93 1.42
C PRO A 505 -20.27 -24.21 2.78
N THR A 506 -21.36 -24.33 3.55
CA THR A 506 -21.44 -23.82 4.93
C THR A 506 -20.24 -24.27 5.77
N ASP A 507 -19.78 -25.50 5.56
CA ASP A 507 -18.63 -26.10 6.24
C ASP A 507 -17.29 -25.50 5.78
N LEU A 508 -17.28 -24.41 5.00
CA LEU A 508 -16.09 -23.68 4.53
C LEU A 508 -16.17 -22.16 4.82
N MET A 509 -17.28 -21.66 5.37
CA MET A 509 -17.56 -20.22 5.42
C MET A 509 -16.76 -19.42 6.46
N ASP A 510 -16.12 -20.10 7.41
CA ASP A 510 -15.08 -19.57 8.31
C ASP A 510 -13.71 -19.44 7.63
N LEU A 511 -13.53 -20.04 6.43
CA LEU A 511 -12.34 -19.87 5.59
C LEU A 511 -12.55 -18.83 4.48
N TYR A 512 -13.80 -18.44 4.25
CA TYR A 512 -14.20 -17.58 3.16
C TYR A 512 -13.95 -16.11 3.48
N ARG A 513 -13.12 -15.44 2.66
CA ARG A 513 -12.79 -14.02 2.84
C ARG A 513 -13.77 -13.08 2.15
N GLY A 514 -14.46 -13.57 1.12
CA GLY A 514 -15.40 -12.80 0.33
C GLY A 514 -15.15 -12.90 -1.18
N TRP A 515 -16.05 -12.27 -1.92
CA TRP A 515 -16.04 -12.23 -3.38
C TRP A 515 -15.46 -10.89 -3.86
N SER A 516 -14.36 -10.91 -4.61
CA SER A 516 -13.69 -9.68 -5.04
C SER A 516 -14.43 -8.87 -6.10
N TYR A 517 -15.58 -9.37 -6.57
CA TYR A 517 -16.49 -8.59 -7.41
C TYR A 517 -17.25 -7.53 -6.59
N LEU A 518 -17.48 -7.80 -5.31
CA LEU A 518 -18.23 -6.95 -4.41
C LEU A 518 -17.32 -5.90 -3.78
N SER A 519 -17.74 -4.64 -3.88
CA SER A 519 -16.88 -3.48 -3.61
C SER A 519 -16.86 -3.13 -2.13
N HIS A 520 -17.93 -3.46 -1.41
CA HIS A 520 -18.08 -3.12 0.00
C HIS A 520 -18.01 -4.38 0.89
N PRO A 521 -17.33 -4.34 2.05
CA PRO A 521 -17.28 -5.47 2.98
C PRO A 521 -18.66 -6.01 3.39
N VAL A 522 -19.65 -5.12 3.54
CA VAL A 522 -21.05 -5.49 3.84
C VAL A 522 -21.63 -6.40 2.77
N GLU A 523 -21.41 -6.10 1.49
CA GLU A 523 -21.90 -6.94 0.38
C GLU A 523 -21.29 -8.33 0.43
N GLN A 524 -19.99 -8.44 0.76
CA GLN A 524 -19.32 -9.75 0.92
C GLN A 524 -19.87 -10.55 2.09
N VAL A 525 -20.22 -9.89 3.20
CA VAL A 525 -20.83 -10.55 4.37
C VAL A 525 -22.25 -11.03 4.04
N LEU A 526 -23.03 -10.23 3.31
CA LEU A 526 -24.35 -10.63 2.80
C LEU A 526 -24.26 -11.79 1.81
N GLU A 527 -23.29 -11.72 0.88
CA GLU A 527 -23.06 -12.77 -0.10
C GLU A 527 -22.69 -14.11 0.57
N ARG A 528 -21.94 -14.09 1.68
CA ARG A 528 -21.67 -15.30 2.46
C ARG A 528 -22.94 -15.98 2.96
N GLU A 529 -23.92 -15.22 3.43
CA GLU A 529 -25.20 -15.78 3.90
C GLU A 529 -26.01 -16.36 2.73
N LEU A 530 -25.98 -15.73 1.56
CA LEU A 530 -26.60 -16.27 0.35
C LEU A 530 -25.87 -17.52 -0.13
N PHE A 531 -24.53 -17.56 -0.06
CA PHE A 531 -23.75 -18.74 -0.42
C PHE A 531 -24.08 -19.93 0.51
N ARG A 532 -24.29 -19.68 1.81
CA ARG A 532 -24.83 -20.68 2.74
C ARG A 532 -26.24 -21.13 2.35
N HIS A 533 -27.09 -20.23 1.91
CA HIS A 533 -28.47 -20.56 1.55
C HIS A 533 -28.58 -21.38 0.25
N TYR A 534 -27.84 -20.99 -0.79
CA TYR A 534 -27.93 -21.57 -2.13
C TYR A 534 -26.93 -22.71 -2.39
N GLY A 535 -26.00 -22.95 -1.48
CA GLY A 535 -24.95 -23.95 -1.64
C GLY A 535 -24.03 -23.64 -2.84
N TRP A 536 -23.37 -24.67 -3.39
CA TRP A 536 -22.48 -24.51 -4.55
C TRP A 536 -23.15 -23.96 -5.81
N GLY A 537 -24.48 -24.03 -5.90
CA GLY A 537 -25.25 -23.40 -6.97
C GLY A 537 -25.16 -21.88 -6.97
N TRP A 538 -24.81 -21.26 -5.84
CA TRP A 538 -24.66 -19.81 -5.70
C TRP A 538 -23.74 -19.18 -6.75
N ARG A 539 -22.65 -19.87 -7.14
CA ARG A 539 -21.61 -19.34 -8.05
C ARG A 539 -22.11 -18.86 -9.42
N HIS A 540 -23.31 -19.26 -9.82
CA HIS A 540 -23.93 -18.88 -11.07
C HIS A 540 -24.89 -17.69 -10.97
N HIS A 541 -25.14 -17.20 -9.77
CA HIS A 541 -26.08 -16.11 -9.52
C HIS A 541 -25.41 -14.75 -9.63
N GLN A 542 -26.22 -13.75 -9.96
CA GLN A 542 -25.87 -12.34 -9.92
C GLN A 542 -26.54 -11.69 -8.71
N LEU A 543 -25.86 -10.73 -8.10
CA LEU A 543 -26.25 -10.10 -6.85
C LEU A 543 -26.39 -8.58 -7.04
N VAL A 544 -27.53 -8.03 -6.62
CA VAL A 544 -27.72 -6.59 -6.43
C VAL A 544 -28.16 -6.35 -4.99
N VAL A 545 -27.41 -5.49 -4.28
CA VAL A 545 -27.68 -5.12 -2.88
C VAL A 545 -28.09 -3.65 -2.85
N THR A 546 -29.24 -3.36 -2.23
CA THR A 546 -29.75 -1.99 -2.09
C THR A 546 -29.98 -1.69 -0.60
N PRO A 547 -29.31 -0.66 -0.02
CA PRO A 547 -29.62 -0.23 1.34
C PRO A 547 -31.01 0.43 1.38
N THR A 548 -31.85 0.06 2.34
CA THR A 548 -33.21 0.60 2.46
C THR A 548 -33.29 1.67 3.56
N SER A 549 -33.10 1.30 4.81
CA SER A 549 -33.01 2.20 5.96
C SER A 549 -32.34 1.53 7.16
N GLY A 550 -31.56 2.30 7.92
CA GLY A 550 -30.86 1.80 9.11
C GLY A 550 -29.86 0.70 8.77
N GLN A 551 -30.10 -0.50 9.29
CA GLN A 551 -29.25 -1.69 9.14
C GLN A 551 -29.83 -2.71 8.16
N CYS A 552 -30.94 -2.39 7.47
CA CYS A 552 -31.64 -3.31 6.58
C CYS A 552 -31.24 -3.11 5.11
N TYR A 553 -31.16 -4.23 4.39
CA TYR A 553 -30.77 -4.32 2.99
C TYR A 553 -31.75 -5.19 2.21
N ASP A 554 -32.17 -4.69 1.05
CA ASP A 554 -32.87 -5.47 0.04
C ASP A 554 -31.86 -6.12 -0.90
N ILE A 555 -32.07 -7.38 -1.22
CA ILE A 555 -31.16 -8.19 -2.01
C ILE A 555 -31.92 -8.85 -3.15
N ALA A 556 -31.56 -8.52 -4.38
CA ALA A 556 -32.05 -9.20 -5.57
C ALA A 556 -31.00 -10.20 -6.06
N VAL A 557 -31.41 -11.46 -6.17
CA VAL A 557 -30.59 -12.59 -6.63
C VAL A 557 -31.15 -13.08 -7.95
N HIS A 558 -30.39 -12.92 -9.02
CA HIS A 558 -30.77 -13.37 -10.36
C HIS A 558 -30.02 -14.64 -10.76
N ASP A 559 -30.73 -15.68 -11.21
CA ASP A 559 -30.14 -16.87 -11.82
C ASP A 559 -30.28 -16.79 -13.36
N PRO A 560 -29.21 -16.44 -14.10
CA PRO A 560 -29.25 -16.30 -15.54
C PRO A 560 -29.56 -17.61 -16.28
N ARG A 561 -29.36 -18.77 -15.63
CA ARG A 561 -29.65 -20.08 -16.24
C ARG A 561 -31.15 -20.37 -16.31
N THR A 562 -31.91 -19.81 -15.37
CA THR A 562 -33.36 -20.00 -15.27
C THR A 562 -34.14 -18.74 -15.61
N GLY A 563 -33.48 -17.58 -15.67
CA GLY A 563 -34.09 -16.27 -15.83
C GLY A 563 -34.85 -15.80 -14.59
N THR A 564 -34.72 -16.48 -13.45
CA THR A 564 -35.49 -16.18 -12.24
C THR A 564 -34.77 -15.16 -11.35
N THR A 565 -35.53 -14.25 -10.75
CA THR A 565 -35.04 -13.33 -9.74
C THR A 565 -35.76 -13.58 -8.43
N ARG A 566 -35.00 -13.77 -7.34
CA ARG A 566 -35.51 -13.94 -5.98
C ARG A 566 -35.09 -12.73 -5.14
N HIS A 567 -35.98 -12.29 -4.27
CA HIS A 567 -35.74 -11.17 -3.37
C HIS A 567 -35.57 -11.68 -1.95
N HIS A 568 -34.57 -11.14 -1.26
CA HIS A 568 -34.32 -11.37 0.17
C HIS A 568 -34.21 -10.03 0.87
N THR A 569 -34.41 -10.06 2.18
CA THR A 569 -34.09 -8.95 3.08
C THR A 569 -33.05 -9.42 4.08
N ALA A 570 -32.19 -8.51 4.53
CA ALA A 570 -31.15 -8.84 5.49
C ALA A 570 -30.86 -7.67 6.43
N ASP A 571 -30.56 -8.01 7.68
CA ASP A 571 -30.03 -7.08 8.66
C ASP A 571 -28.51 -7.20 8.72
N VAL A 572 -27.80 -6.07 8.72
CA VAL A 572 -26.34 -5.98 8.85
C VAL A 572 -25.95 -5.05 9.98
N HIS A 573 -25.23 -5.58 10.95
CA HIS A 573 -24.72 -4.85 12.09
C HIS A 573 -23.21 -4.66 11.95
N ALA A 574 -22.75 -3.40 11.98
CA ALA A 574 -21.34 -3.10 12.17
C ALA A 574 -20.92 -3.50 13.58
N LEU A 575 -19.88 -4.31 13.68
CA LEU A 575 -19.26 -4.67 14.95
C LEU A 575 -18.23 -3.61 15.30
N THR A 576 -17.95 -3.45 16.60
CA THR A 576 -16.89 -2.55 17.06
C THR A 576 -15.57 -2.93 16.37
N PRO A 577 -14.95 -2.00 15.60
CA PRO A 577 -13.66 -2.25 14.99
C PRO A 577 -12.63 -2.61 16.05
N ARG A 578 -11.74 -3.55 15.72
CA ARG A 578 -10.66 -3.97 16.61
C ARG A 578 -9.31 -3.64 15.98
N GLU A 579 -8.40 -3.17 16.82
CA GLU A 579 -6.99 -3.14 16.45
C GLU A 579 -6.49 -4.57 16.32
N VAL A 580 -5.85 -4.87 15.19
CA VAL A 580 -5.36 -6.20 14.83
C VAL A 580 -3.95 -6.12 14.30
N LEU A 581 -3.25 -7.25 14.39
CA LEU A 581 -1.94 -7.39 13.76
C LEU A 581 -2.11 -7.63 12.26
N VAL A 582 -1.82 -6.62 11.46
CA VAL A 582 -1.99 -6.69 10.00
C VAL A 582 -0.75 -7.19 9.27
N GLY A 583 0.38 -7.47 9.94
CA GLY A 583 1.55 -8.08 9.32
C GLY A 583 2.63 -8.62 10.24
N CYS A 584 3.52 -9.46 9.68
CA CYS A 584 4.58 -10.13 10.45
C CYS A 584 5.65 -9.18 11.00
N ASP A 585 5.69 -7.95 10.49
CA ASP A 585 6.55 -6.86 10.96
C ASP A 585 5.95 -6.11 12.15
N ARG A 586 4.94 -6.70 12.80
CA ARG A 586 4.20 -6.15 13.94
C ARG A 586 3.40 -4.88 13.63
N THR A 587 3.10 -4.63 12.35
CA THR A 587 2.19 -3.54 11.98
C THR A 587 0.80 -3.78 12.55
N VAL A 588 0.28 -2.77 13.22
CA VAL A 588 -1.08 -2.73 13.75
C VAL A 588 -1.95 -1.94 12.80
N GLY A 589 -3.14 -2.46 12.53
CA GLY A 589 -4.18 -1.74 11.80
C GLY A 589 -5.55 -2.00 12.42
N GLU A 590 -6.57 -1.41 11.82
CA GLU A 590 -7.95 -1.62 12.24
C GLU A 590 -8.66 -2.51 11.22
N ALA A 591 -9.39 -3.51 11.72
CA ALA A 591 -10.23 -4.36 10.88
C ALA A 591 -11.71 -4.05 11.18
N PRO A 592 -12.45 -3.48 10.21
CA PRO A 592 -13.89 -3.43 10.32
C PRO A 592 -14.45 -4.85 10.24
N ALA A 593 -15.51 -5.11 11.00
CA ALA A 593 -16.20 -6.39 11.00
C ALA A 593 -17.70 -6.15 11.00
N TYR A 594 -18.44 -7.04 10.36
CA TYR A 594 -19.88 -6.96 10.23
C TYR A 594 -20.49 -8.32 10.49
N ALA A 595 -21.66 -8.34 11.10
CA ALA A 595 -22.51 -9.52 11.18
C ALA A 595 -23.74 -9.28 10.31
N ALA A 596 -24.14 -10.28 9.52
CA ALA A 596 -25.36 -10.22 8.74
C ALA A 596 -26.26 -11.42 9.00
N ARG A 597 -27.56 -11.22 8.79
CA ARG A 597 -28.56 -12.28 8.84
C ARG A 597 -29.60 -12.06 7.75
N LEU A 598 -29.84 -13.07 6.92
CA LEU A 598 -31.00 -13.10 6.03
C LEU A 598 -32.27 -13.20 6.88
N VAL A 599 -33.19 -12.26 6.69
CA VAL A 599 -34.51 -12.30 7.29
C VAL A 599 -35.37 -13.17 6.37
N CYS A 600 -35.73 -14.37 6.84
CA CYS A 600 -36.66 -15.21 6.09
C CYS A 600 -38.01 -14.50 6.02
N GLY A 601 -38.43 -14.13 4.81
CA GLY A 601 -39.80 -13.70 4.51
C GLY A 601 -40.77 -14.86 4.49
#